data_AF-A0A843CEK4-F1
#
_entry.id   AF-A0A843CEK4-F1
#
_cell.length_a   1.000
_cell.length_b   1.000
_cell.length_c   1.000
_cell.angle_alpha   90.00
_cell.angle_beta   90.00
_cell.angle_gamma   90.00
#
_symmetry.space_group_name_H-M   'P 1'
#
loop_
_entity.id
_entity.type
_entity.pdbx_description
1 polymer ?
#
loop_
_entity_poly.entity_id
_entity_poly.type
_entity_poly.pdbx_seq_one_letter_code
_entity_poly.pdbx_strand_id
1 'polypeptide(L)'
;SQKIGKALGVDVESPFCSKDVLEFAKTIPVDLKVHEENGKKFGKWILRKTFEDKIPKAIVWRQKSPMQDGAGTQGLTEFFETAIPNSVFIDKIKKIKEKDDITIRTKESLQYYEIYRKYYTIPETNEFGVKCPDCRHAIEEDSKFCRMCGRFPL
;
A
#
# COMPACT_ATOMS: atom_id res chain seq x y z
N SER A 1 -7.71 -4.68 -6.17
CA SER A 1 -9.12 -5.11 -6.20
C SER A 1 -9.45 -5.87 -7.48
N GLN A 2 -9.21 -5.28 -8.67
CA GLN A 2 -9.56 -5.88 -9.98
C GLN A 2 -9.12 -7.34 -10.16
N LYS A 3 -7.83 -7.65 -9.92
CA LYS A 3 -7.30 -9.02 -10.04
C LYS A 3 -8.00 -10.03 -9.10
N ILE A 4 -8.31 -9.61 -7.87
CA ILE A 4 -8.97 -10.45 -6.86
C ILE A 4 -10.43 -10.66 -7.25
N GLY A 5 -11.14 -9.60 -7.66
CA GLY A 5 -12.53 -9.70 -8.13
C GLY A 5 -12.66 -10.69 -9.29
N LYS A 6 -11.83 -10.53 -10.34
CA LYS A 6 -11.80 -11.46 -11.48
C LYS A 6 -11.56 -12.92 -11.06
N ALA A 7 -10.64 -13.16 -10.13
CA ALA A 7 -10.36 -14.51 -9.63
C ALA A 7 -11.54 -15.13 -8.88
N LEU A 8 -12.41 -14.30 -8.31
CA LEU A 8 -13.63 -14.71 -7.60
C LEU A 8 -14.89 -14.66 -8.48
N GLY A 9 -14.76 -14.35 -9.78
CA GLY A 9 -15.92 -14.16 -10.67
C GLY A 9 -16.77 -12.94 -10.33
N VAL A 10 -16.17 -11.93 -9.69
CA VAL A 10 -16.83 -10.69 -9.28
C VAL A 10 -16.30 -9.52 -10.09
N ASP A 11 -17.19 -8.83 -10.79
CA ASP A 11 -16.87 -7.60 -11.50
C ASP A 11 -16.72 -6.45 -10.49
N VAL A 12 -15.60 -5.74 -10.58
CA VAL A 12 -15.27 -4.63 -9.68
C VAL A 12 -15.36 -3.32 -10.44
N GLU A 13 -16.34 -2.49 -10.09
CA GLU A 13 -16.40 -1.12 -10.60
C GLU A 13 -15.63 -0.17 -9.69
N SER A 14 -14.97 0.83 -10.29
CA SER A 14 -14.23 1.87 -9.56
C SER A 14 -14.58 3.25 -10.10
N PRO A 15 -15.78 3.79 -9.78
CA PRO A 15 -16.29 5.02 -10.40
C PRO A 15 -15.36 6.24 -10.21
N PHE A 16 -14.69 6.34 -9.06
CA PHE A 16 -13.73 7.41 -8.78
C PHE A 16 -12.45 7.35 -9.65
N CYS A 17 -12.22 6.24 -10.34
CA CYS A 17 -11.10 6.07 -11.27
C CYS A 17 -11.54 6.20 -12.74
N SER A 18 -12.78 6.58 -13.02
CA SER A 18 -13.21 6.87 -14.40
C SER A 18 -12.47 8.08 -14.94
N LYS A 19 -12.24 8.10 -16.27
CA LYS A 19 -11.52 9.19 -16.93
C LYS A 19 -12.17 10.54 -16.64
N ASP A 20 -13.49 10.63 -16.75
CA ASP A 20 -14.22 11.89 -16.56
C ASP A 20 -14.10 12.41 -15.13
N VAL A 21 -14.19 11.51 -14.13
CA VAL A 21 -14.02 11.90 -12.72
C VAL A 21 -12.58 12.31 -12.44
N LEU A 22 -11.59 11.65 -13.03
CA LEU A 22 -10.19 12.00 -12.88
C LEU A 22 -9.86 13.36 -13.51
N GLU A 23 -10.35 13.62 -14.72
CA GLU A 23 -10.14 14.91 -15.38
C GLU A 23 -10.83 16.05 -14.61
N PHE A 24 -12.06 15.84 -14.15
CA PHE A 24 -12.73 16.80 -13.26
C PHE A 24 -11.96 17.01 -11.94
N ALA A 25 -11.49 15.93 -11.31
CA ALA A 25 -10.74 16.03 -10.06
C ALA A 25 -9.43 16.83 -10.20
N LYS A 26 -8.81 16.84 -11.40
CA LYS A 26 -7.61 17.64 -11.68
C LYS A 26 -7.89 19.14 -11.73
N THR A 27 -9.08 19.56 -12.16
CA THR A 27 -9.45 20.99 -12.22
C THR A 27 -9.79 21.58 -10.85
N ILE A 28 -10.03 20.75 -9.83
CA ILE A 28 -10.36 21.20 -8.48
C ILE A 28 -9.11 21.83 -7.81
N PRO A 29 -9.23 23.06 -7.26
CA PRO A 29 -8.20 23.71 -6.46
C PRO A 29 -7.67 22.86 -5.29
N VAL A 30 -6.38 22.98 -4.97
CA VAL A 30 -5.70 22.14 -3.96
C VAL A 30 -6.21 22.41 -2.55
N ASP A 31 -6.53 23.66 -2.23
CA ASP A 31 -7.12 24.11 -0.96
C ASP A 31 -8.50 23.50 -0.69
N LEU A 32 -9.24 23.10 -1.73
CA LEU A 32 -10.49 22.36 -1.59
C LEU A 32 -10.29 20.84 -1.42
N LYS A 33 -9.12 20.33 -1.82
CA LYS A 33 -8.74 18.92 -1.59
C LYS A 33 -8.24 18.71 -0.17
N VAL A 34 -7.53 19.69 0.37
CA VAL A 34 -6.98 19.71 1.73
C VAL A 34 -7.26 21.07 2.35
N HIS A 35 -8.24 21.11 3.27
CA HIS A 35 -8.74 22.35 3.86
C HIS A 35 -8.70 22.28 5.39
N GLU A 36 -8.66 23.43 6.04
CA GLU A 36 -8.80 23.54 7.49
C GLU A 36 -10.21 24.00 7.84
N GLU A 37 -10.92 23.22 8.67
CA GLU A 37 -12.25 23.55 9.15
C GLU A 37 -12.30 23.37 10.67
N ASN A 38 -12.71 24.42 11.39
CA ASN A 38 -12.76 24.44 12.86
C ASN A 38 -11.42 24.05 13.51
N GLY A 39 -10.30 24.58 12.99
CA GLY A 39 -8.95 24.29 13.50
C GLY A 39 -8.42 22.89 13.20
N LYS A 40 -9.12 22.13 12.34
CA LYS A 40 -8.71 20.77 11.96
C LYS A 40 -8.53 20.63 10.46
N LYS A 41 -7.38 20.08 10.06
CA LYS A 41 -7.05 19.80 8.66
C LYS A 41 -7.76 18.53 8.18
N PHE A 42 -8.58 18.66 7.16
CA PHE A 42 -9.28 17.55 6.52
C PHE A 42 -8.80 17.34 5.09
N GLY A 43 -8.41 16.11 4.79
CA GLY A 43 -8.27 15.65 3.41
C GLY A 43 -9.63 15.30 2.81
N LYS A 44 -9.71 15.37 1.47
CA LYS A 44 -10.93 15.13 0.68
C LYS A 44 -12.07 16.07 1.08
N TRP A 45 -11.74 17.30 1.47
CA TRP A 45 -12.71 18.23 2.06
C TRP A 45 -13.90 18.51 1.13
N ILE A 46 -13.64 18.80 -0.14
CA ILE A 46 -14.70 19.03 -1.14
C ILE A 46 -15.68 17.85 -1.23
N LEU A 47 -15.18 16.62 -1.20
CA LEU A 47 -16.04 15.43 -1.21
C LEU A 47 -16.89 15.36 0.06
N ARG A 48 -16.33 15.68 1.22
CA ARG A 48 -17.09 15.70 2.48
C ARG A 48 -18.24 16.70 2.40
N LYS A 49 -17.96 17.91 1.92
CA LYS A 49 -18.99 18.94 1.72
C LYS A 49 -20.07 18.55 0.72
N THR A 50 -19.69 17.95 -0.42
CA THR A 50 -20.66 17.50 -1.44
C THR A 50 -21.68 16.47 -0.89
N PHE A 51 -21.30 15.67 0.11
CA PHE A 51 -22.16 14.64 0.71
C PHE A 51 -22.60 14.95 2.14
N GLU A 52 -22.34 16.16 2.66
CA GLU A 52 -22.56 16.51 4.07
C GLU A 52 -24.03 16.32 4.49
N ASP A 53 -24.96 16.65 3.59
CA ASP A 53 -26.40 16.51 3.82
C ASP A 53 -26.98 15.20 3.27
N LYS A 54 -26.14 14.32 2.71
CA LYS A 54 -26.57 13.06 2.06
C LYS A 54 -26.30 11.82 2.91
N ILE A 55 -25.35 11.87 3.84
CA ILE A 55 -25.00 10.77 4.73
C ILE A 55 -24.78 11.27 6.16
N PRO A 56 -24.84 10.41 7.19
CA PRO A 56 -24.71 10.86 8.58
C PRO A 56 -23.40 11.62 8.84
N LYS A 57 -23.48 12.75 9.56
CA LYS A 57 -22.33 13.63 9.87
C LYS A 57 -21.14 12.90 10.49
N ALA A 58 -21.41 11.88 11.32
CA ALA A 58 -20.38 11.03 11.92
C ALA A 58 -19.55 10.25 10.88
N ILE A 59 -20.13 9.92 9.72
CA ILE A 59 -19.44 9.29 8.59
C ILE A 59 -18.74 10.34 7.72
N VAL A 60 -19.43 11.45 7.41
CA VAL A 60 -18.89 12.56 6.60
C VAL A 60 -17.56 13.06 7.18
N TRP A 61 -17.50 13.25 8.50
CA TRP A 61 -16.37 13.85 9.20
C TRP A 61 -15.50 12.82 9.94
N ARG A 62 -15.66 11.53 9.62
CA ARG A 62 -14.87 10.44 10.21
C ARG A 62 -13.37 10.67 9.98
N GLN A 63 -12.60 10.41 11.02
CA GLN A 63 -11.14 10.40 10.96
C GLN A 63 -10.62 9.24 10.14
N LYS A 64 -9.48 9.45 9.48
CA LYS A 64 -8.79 8.38 8.76
C LYS A 64 -8.19 7.44 9.80
N SER A 65 -8.62 6.19 9.76
CA SER A 65 -7.94 5.08 10.43
C SER A 65 -7.02 4.39 9.42
N PRO A 66 -5.84 3.89 9.83
CA PRO A 66 -5.07 2.95 9.02
C PRO A 66 -5.93 1.76 8.59
N MET A 67 -5.64 1.20 7.41
CA MET A 67 -6.47 0.15 6.82
C MET A 67 -6.40 -1.15 7.62
N GLN A 68 -5.22 -1.48 8.15
CA GLN A 68 -5.01 -2.65 8.98
C GLN A 68 -5.79 -2.58 10.30
N ASP A 69 -5.94 -1.39 10.87
CA ASP A 69 -6.76 -1.14 12.06
C ASP A 69 -8.23 -1.32 11.71
N GLY A 70 -8.68 -0.74 10.59
CA GLY A 70 -10.07 -0.82 10.15
C GLY A 70 -10.50 -2.23 9.72
N ALA A 71 -9.56 -3.06 9.26
CA ALA A 71 -9.80 -4.45 8.87
C ALA A 71 -9.55 -5.46 9.99
N GLY A 72 -9.03 -5.03 11.15
CA GLY A 72 -8.68 -5.91 12.26
C GLY A 72 -7.47 -6.82 11.99
N THR A 73 -6.60 -6.47 11.04
CA THR A 73 -5.46 -7.31 10.65
C THR A 73 -4.16 -6.96 11.37
N GLN A 74 -4.20 -6.06 12.36
CA GLN A 74 -3.02 -5.68 13.14
C GLN A 74 -2.33 -6.89 13.80
N GLY A 75 -3.12 -7.89 14.23
CA GLY A 75 -2.60 -9.10 14.86
C GLY A 75 -1.75 -10.00 13.96
N LEU A 76 -1.75 -9.80 12.63
CA LEU A 76 -0.92 -10.59 11.72
C LEU A 76 0.57 -10.34 11.94
N THR A 77 0.96 -9.08 12.15
CA THR A 77 2.36 -8.75 12.40
C THR A 77 2.84 -9.43 13.70
N GLU A 78 2.04 -9.34 14.77
CA GLU A 78 2.35 -10.00 16.05
C GLU A 78 2.38 -11.52 15.92
N PHE A 79 1.42 -12.10 15.19
CA PHE A 79 1.38 -13.53 14.91
C PHE A 79 2.68 -14.01 14.27
N PHE A 80 3.17 -13.33 13.23
CA PHE A 80 4.43 -13.73 12.58
C PHE A 80 5.65 -13.47 13.46
N GLU A 81 5.63 -12.41 14.26
CA GLU A 81 6.70 -12.16 15.24
C GLU A 81 6.84 -13.28 16.26
N THR A 82 5.72 -13.82 16.75
CA THR A 82 5.71 -14.95 17.70
C THR A 82 5.98 -16.29 17.00
N ALA A 83 5.37 -16.53 15.84
CA ALA A 83 5.42 -17.83 15.17
C ALA A 83 6.79 -18.16 14.53
N ILE A 84 7.58 -17.15 14.18
CA ILE A 84 8.89 -17.35 13.55
C ILE A 84 10.01 -17.04 14.57
N PRO A 85 10.79 -18.04 15.01
CA PRO A 85 11.94 -17.80 15.87
C PRO A 85 12.99 -16.90 15.20
N ASN A 86 13.65 -16.05 15.98
CA ASN A 86 14.66 -15.13 15.47
C ASN A 86 15.83 -15.83 14.77
N SER A 87 16.28 -16.98 15.26
CA SER A 87 17.34 -17.78 14.62
C SER A 87 16.93 -18.22 13.21
N VAL A 88 15.72 -18.75 13.06
CA VAL A 88 15.16 -19.17 11.76
C VAL A 88 15.03 -17.97 10.83
N PHE A 89 14.57 -16.82 11.33
CA PHE A 89 14.48 -15.60 10.53
C PHE A 89 15.86 -15.16 10.01
N ILE A 90 16.86 -15.05 10.89
CA ILE A 90 18.23 -14.63 10.54
C ILE A 90 18.86 -15.57 9.49
N ASP A 91 18.72 -16.88 9.69
CA ASP A 91 19.26 -17.86 8.75
C ASP A 91 18.61 -17.77 7.36
N LYS A 92 17.29 -17.57 7.32
CA LYS A 92 16.54 -17.44 6.06
C LYS A 92 16.89 -16.15 5.33
N ILE A 93 16.90 -15.00 6.01
CA ILE A 93 17.22 -13.73 5.34
C ILE A 93 18.65 -13.71 4.80
N LYS A 94 19.60 -14.38 5.47
CA LYS A 94 20.98 -14.53 4.96
C LYS A 94 21.00 -15.31 3.65
N LYS A 95 20.34 -16.46 3.59
CA LYS A 95 20.24 -17.27 2.36
C LYS A 95 19.55 -16.53 1.22
N ILE A 96 18.48 -15.79 1.52
CA ILE A 96 17.77 -14.97 0.53
C ILE A 96 18.68 -13.86 0.02
N LYS A 97 19.44 -13.19 0.90
CA LYS A 97 20.36 -12.13 0.49
C LYS A 97 21.49 -12.68 -0.38
N GLU A 98 22.06 -13.83 -0.04
CA GLU A 98 23.13 -14.47 -0.82
C GLU A 98 22.64 -14.95 -2.20
N LYS A 99 21.45 -15.55 -2.26
CA LYS A 99 20.93 -16.17 -3.49
C LYS A 99 20.27 -15.17 -4.42
N ASP A 100 19.46 -14.29 -3.86
CA ASP A 100 18.50 -13.48 -4.60
C ASP A 100 18.81 -11.96 -4.49
N ASP A 101 19.83 -11.57 -3.71
CA ASP A 101 20.23 -10.17 -3.41
C ASP A 101 19.08 -9.29 -2.88
N ILE A 102 18.13 -9.92 -2.17
CA ILE A 102 16.97 -9.24 -1.59
C ILE A 102 17.12 -9.10 -0.08
N THR A 103 16.81 -7.91 0.43
CA THR A 103 16.77 -7.59 1.86
C THR A 103 15.34 -7.73 2.38
N ILE A 104 15.13 -8.65 3.32
CA ILE A 104 13.86 -8.85 4.02
C ILE A 104 13.95 -8.21 5.40
N ARG A 105 12.99 -7.34 5.75
CA ARG A 105 13.05 -6.50 6.95
C ARG A 105 12.23 -6.99 8.13
N THR A 106 11.18 -7.76 7.87
CA THR A 106 10.26 -8.25 8.91
C THR A 106 9.93 -9.71 8.68
N LYS A 107 9.56 -10.42 9.74
CA LYS A 107 9.09 -11.81 9.67
C LYS A 107 7.83 -11.96 8.83
N GLU A 108 6.95 -10.97 8.86
CA GLU A 108 5.79 -10.91 7.97
C GLU A 108 6.22 -10.82 6.48
N SER A 109 7.18 -9.93 6.16
CA SER A 109 7.71 -9.82 4.80
C SER A 109 8.40 -11.10 4.33
N LEU A 110 9.07 -11.83 5.24
CA LEU A 110 9.65 -13.13 4.94
C LEU A 110 8.58 -14.12 4.46
N GLN A 111 7.43 -14.18 5.15
CA GLN A 111 6.35 -15.11 4.78
C GLN A 111 5.77 -14.77 3.41
N TYR A 112 5.51 -13.49 3.15
CA TYR A 112 5.04 -13.05 1.83
C TYR A 112 6.05 -13.36 0.73
N TYR A 113 7.35 -13.17 1.01
CA TYR A 113 8.41 -13.49 0.07
C TYR A 113 8.51 -14.99 -0.22
N GLU A 114 8.47 -15.84 0.81
CA GLU A 114 8.54 -17.30 0.62
C GLU A 114 7.33 -17.83 -0.16
N ILE A 115 6.13 -17.29 0.10
CA ILE A 115 4.94 -17.62 -0.70
C ILE A 115 5.13 -17.17 -2.14
N TYR A 116 5.59 -15.94 -2.37
CA TYR A 116 5.85 -15.43 -3.70
C TYR A 116 6.83 -16.32 -4.48
N ARG A 117 7.96 -16.71 -3.86
CA ARG A 117 9.00 -17.53 -4.51
C ARG A 117 8.57 -18.96 -4.82
N LYS A 118 7.51 -19.48 -4.17
CA LYS A 118 6.91 -20.78 -4.53
C LYS A 118 6.23 -20.76 -5.89
N TYR A 119 5.69 -19.61 -6.28
CA TYR A 119 4.88 -19.48 -7.51
C TYR A 119 5.55 -18.65 -8.59
N TYR A 120 6.52 -17.81 -8.25
CA TYR A 120 7.11 -16.83 -9.16
C TYR A 120 8.64 -16.77 -9.06
N THR A 121 9.27 -16.57 -10.21
CA THR A 121 10.69 -16.21 -10.34
C THR A 121 10.89 -14.73 -10.03
N ILE A 122 12.14 -14.34 -9.73
CA ILE A 122 12.47 -12.93 -9.54
C ILE A 122 12.32 -12.25 -10.90
N PRO A 123 11.56 -11.14 -10.99
CA PRO A 123 11.43 -10.41 -12.23
C PRO A 123 12.80 -9.87 -12.65
N GLU A 124 13.14 -10.01 -13.93
CA GLU A 124 14.31 -9.32 -14.48
C GLU A 124 14.13 -7.81 -14.29
N THR A 125 15.16 -7.15 -13.77
CA THR A 125 15.14 -5.71 -13.59
C THR A 125 15.94 -5.07 -14.70
N ASN A 126 15.31 -4.19 -15.48
CA ASN A 126 15.99 -3.38 -16.48
C ASN A 126 17.25 -2.73 -15.85
N GLU A 127 18.35 -2.67 -16.59
CA GLU A 127 19.62 -2.13 -16.06
C GLU A 127 19.55 -0.64 -15.76
N PHE A 128 18.59 0.06 -16.36
CA PHE A 128 18.46 1.52 -16.30
C PHE A 128 17.45 1.96 -15.24
N GLY A 129 17.81 3.01 -14.48
CA GLY A 129 16.95 3.68 -13.50
C GLY A 129 17.31 3.44 -12.03
N VAL A 130 16.67 4.20 -11.13
CA VAL A 130 16.85 4.06 -9.67
C VAL A 130 16.23 2.72 -9.24
N LYS A 131 16.99 1.91 -8.49
CA LYS A 131 16.54 0.61 -8.00
C LYS A 131 16.31 0.64 -6.49
N CYS A 132 15.32 -0.12 -6.04
CA CYS A 132 15.08 -0.30 -4.61
C CYS A 132 16.29 -0.96 -3.94
N PRO A 133 16.82 -0.40 -2.84
CA PRO A 133 17.96 -1.01 -2.16
C PRO A 133 17.62 -2.36 -1.51
N ASP A 134 16.33 -2.60 -1.23
CA ASP A 134 15.87 -3.84 -0.61
C ASP A 134 15.54 -4.93 -1.63
N CYS A 135 14.80 -4.60 -2.70
CA CYS A 135 14.29 -5.61 -3.62
C CYS A 135 14.73 -5.45 -5.07
N ARG A 136 15.61 -4.48 -5.35
CA ARG A 136 16.14 -4.14 -6.69
C ARG A 136 15.10 -3.73 -7.74
N HIS A 137 13.81 -3.76 -7.41
CA HIS A 137 12.76 -3.32 -8.31
C HIS A 137 12.95 -1.86 -8.72
N ALA A 138 12.63 -1.53 -9.97
CA ALA A 138 12.70 -0.18 -10.48
C ALA A 138 11.80 0.78 -9.67
N ILE A 139 12.33 1.97 -9.41
CA ILE A 139 11.66 3.05 -8.69
C ILE A 139 11.42 4.19 -9.66
N GLU A 140 10.21 4.73 -9.66
CA GLU A 140 9.88 5.98 -10.35
C GLU A 140 10.58 7.17 -9.65
N GLU A 141 11.16 8.11 -10.41
CA GLU A 141 12.05 9.17 -9.89
C GLU A 141 11.51 9.92 -8.66
N ASP A 142 10.21 10.20 -8.61
CA ASP A 142 9.56 10.96 -7.51
C ASP A 142 8.90 10.07 -6.44
N SER A 143 9.09 8.74 -6.50
CA SER A 143 8.46 7.84 -5.54
C SER A 143 9.15 7.90 -4.19
N LYS A 144 8.37 8.11 -3.12
CA LYS A 144 8.86 8.08 -1.74
C LYS A 144 8.94 6.66 -1.14
N PHE A 145 8.31 5.69 -1.80
CA PHE A 145 8.29 4.30 -1.36
C PHE A 145 8.48 3.31 -2.52
N CYS A 146 8.97 2.11 -2.25
CA CYS A 146 9.02 1.04 -3.24
C CYS A 146 7.64 0.39 -3.40
N ARG A 147 7.10 0.38 -4.63
CA ARG A 147 5.82 -0.27 -4.93
C ARG A 147 5.86 -1.80 -4.86
N MET A 148 7.05 -2.40 -4.89
CA MET A 148 7.21 -3.85 -4.82
C MET A 148 7.31 -4.38 -3.38
N CYS A 149 8.26 -3.88 -2.59
CA CYS A 149 8.48 -4.38 -1.23
C CYS A 149 7.96 -3.45 -0.11
N GLY A 150 7.37 -2.30 -0.46
CA GLY A 150 6.89 -1.34 0.51
C GLY A 150 8.00 -0.62 1.29
N ARG A 151 9.23 -0.54 0.77
CA ARG A 151 10.29 0.25 1.42
C ARG A 151 9.91 1.72 1.52
N PHE A 152 9.87 2.27 2.74
CA PHE A 152 9.69 3.69 3.04
C PHE A 152 10.48 4.04 4.31
N PRO A 153 11.18 5.18 4.36
CA PRO A 153 11.50 6.03 3.22
C PRO A 153 12.42 5.32 2.21
N LEU A 154 12.39 5.77 0.96
CA LEU A 154 13.38 5.39 -0.06
C LEU A 154 14.67 6.18 0.10
#